data_AF-A0A7U6M1I9-F1
#
_entry.id   AF-A0A7U6M1I9-F1
#
_cell.length_a   1.000
_cell.length_b   1.000
_cell.length_c   1.000
_cell.angle_alpha   90.00
_cell.angle_beta   90.00
_cell.angle_gamma   90.00
#
_symmetry.space_group_name_H-M   'P 1'
#
loop_
_entity.id
_entity.type
_entity.pdbx_description
1 polymer ?
#
loop_
_entity_poly.entity_id
_entity_poly.type
_entity_poly.pdbx_seq_one_letter_code
_entity_poly.pdbx_strand_id
1 'polypeptide(L)'
;MKTNEVELEQPLISGLTSSNEIDLDELGASDLLTYIKYTGMQPDHEVVISWLGADAEGTAFDDAGSKYYVRPEDLEKGVEVKIENAVVRSAEGGQAFYSYVVTTVGQSQRRFCLVGIREKGDGEGLAVIQAVQSHDLVIKPDELDSAGVMFIVMPYQAMQVGDVINFTFQGFDEDGYEEDPETEKLTVKKEHFDNLPLMFTVGKNIFRFIDPGTAKVSYSVDFADSGSLDSPVQDFVIDSEASLPTPLPAPRIVGYTPGKTVGSW
;
A
#
# COMPACT_ATOMS: atom_id res chain seq x y z
N MET A 1 -32.89 -9.96 1.27
CA MET A 1 -31.96 -11.11 1.25
C MET A 1 -30.67 -10.60 0.64
N LYS A 2 -29.59 -10.47 1.43
CA LYS A 2 -28.26 -10.30 0.85
C LYS A 2 -27.85 -11.68 0.35
N THR A 3 -27.76 -11.87 -0.95
CA THR A 3 -27.10 -13.03 -1.53
C THR A 3 -25.67 -12.96 -1.03
N ASN A 4 -25.23 -13.91 -0.21
CA ASN A 4 -23.81 -14.07 0.09
C ASN A 4 -23.16 -14.46 -1.24
N GLU A 5 -22.61 -13.49 -1.97
CA GLU A 5 -21.76 -13.78 -3.13
C GLU A 5 -20.61 -14.65 -2.62
N VAL A 6 -20.43 -15.80 -3.26
CA VAL A 6 -19.30 -16.68 -2.96
C VAL A 6 -18.04 -15.99 -3.48
N GLU A 7 -17.09 -15.77 -2.58
CA GLU A 7 -15.77 -15.24 -2.93
C GLU A 7 -14.93 -16.40 -3.51
N LEU A 8 -14.59 -16.29 -4.79
CA LEU A 8 -13.86 -17.32 -5.54
C LEU A 8 -12.34 -17.08 -5.50
N GLU A 9 -11.56 -18.11 -5.78
CA GLU A 9 -10.11 -18.08 -5.76
C GLU A 9 -9.52 -17.12 -6.80
N GLN A 10 -8.37 -16.51 -6.49
CA GLN A 10 -7.68 -15.58 -7.39
C GLN A 10 -7.27 -16.25 -8.70
N PRO A 11 -7.27 -15.52 -9.84
CA PRO A 11 -6.68 -16.04 -11.06
C PRO A 11 -5.16 -16.25 -10.90
N LEU A 12 -4.64 -17.18 -11.71
CA LEU A 12 -3.22 -17.51 -11.80
C LEU A 12 -2.64 -16.84 -13.03
N ILE A 13 -1.52 -16.13 -12.88
CA ILE A 13 -0.75 -15.56 -13.98
C ILE A 13 0.50 -16.42 -14.16
N SER A 14 0.71 -16.97 -15.36
CA SER A 14 1.90 -17.78 -15.65
C SER A 14 3.15 -16.92 -15.68
N GLY A 15 4.25 -17.41 -15.07
CA GLY A 15 5.52 -16.68 -15.03
C GLY A 15 5.55 -15.50 -14.06
N LEU A 16 4.50 -15.30 -13.26
CA LEU A 16 4.49 -14.23 -12.26
C LEU A 16 5.60 -14.45 -11.21
N THR A 17 6.44 -13.43 -11.00
CA THR A 17 7.54 -13.52 -10.04
C THR A 17 7.02 -13.58 -8.59
N SER A 18 7.89 -13.92 -7.64
CA SER A 18 7.57 -13.85 -6.21
C SER A 18 7.23 -12.43 -5.72
N SER A 19 7.63 -11.40 -6.48
CA SER A 19 7.32 -9.99 -6.21
C SER A 19 6.04 -9.52 -6.93
N ASN A 20 5.26 -10.46 -7.48
CA ASN A 20 4.08 -10.21 -8.32
C ASN A 20 4.38 -9.42 -9.60
N GLU A 21 5.54 -9.61 -10.23
CA GLU A 21 5.91 -8.92 -11.47
C GLU A 21 5.68 -9.83 -12.68
N ILE A 22 5.29 -9.22 -13.80
CA ILE A 22 5.30 -9.86 -15.11
C ILE A 22 6.62 -9.48 -15.78
N ASP A 23 7.47 -10.48 -16.02
CA ASP A 23 8.70 -10.27 -16.78
C ASP A 23 8.37 -10.07 -18.26
N LEU A 24 8.43 -8.82 -18.71
CA LEU A 24 8.13 -8.46 -20.09
C LEU A 24 9.21 -8.93 -21.07
N ASP A 25 10.45 -9.11 -20.62
CA ASP A 25 11.53 -9.62 -21.45
C ASP A 25 11.37 -11.13 -21.67
N GLU A 26 11.03 -11.88 -20.62
CA GLU A 26 10.68 -13.30 -20.72
C GLU A 26 9.40 -13.51 -21.55
N LEU A 27 8.38 -12.66 -21.35
CA LEU A 27 7.13 -12.71 -22.12
C LEU A 27 7.38 -12.44 -23.62
N GLY A 28 8.31 -11.55 -23.93
CA GLY A 28 8.66 -11.17 -25.29
C GLY A 28 7.46 -10.67 -26.09
N ALA A 29 7.19 -11.32 -27.22
CA ALA A 29 6.06 -11.04 -28.12
C ALA A 29 4.85 -11.98 -27.92
N SER A 30 4.89 -12.86 -26.90
CA SER A 30 3.80 -13.81 -26.63
C SER A 30 2.69 -13.14 -25.82
N ASP A 31 1.45 -13.59 -26.01
CA ASP A 31 0.35 -13.21 -25.12
C ASP A 31 0.61 -13.74 -23.70
N LEU A 32 0.13 -13.00 -22.70
CA LEU A 32 0.23 -13.43 -21.30
C LEU A 32 -0.77 -14.54 -21.03
N LEU A 33 -0.25 -15.70 -20.65
CA LEU A 33 -1.04 -16.86 -20.31
C LEU A 33 -1.50 -16.79 -18.85
N THR A 34 -2.79 -17.01 -18.64
CA THR A 34 -3.38 -17.05 -17.31
C THR A 34 -4.35 -18.22 -17.20
N TYR A 35 -4.61 -18.63 -15.96
CA TYR A 35 -5.51 -19.74 -15.67
C TYR A 35 -6.50 -19.35 -14.59
N ILE A 36 -7.77 -19.67 -14.83
CA ILE A 36 -8.84 -19.48 -13.86
C ILE A 36 -9.24 -20.85 -13.35
N LYS A 37 -9.07 -21.08 -12.05
CA LYS A 37 -9.48 -22.30 -11.36
C LYS A 37 -10.17 -21.94 -10.05
N TYR A 38 -11.33 -22.54 -9.81
CA TYR A 38 -12.09 -22.32 -8.59
C TYR A 38 -12.80 -23.57 -8.10
N THR A 39 -13.08 -23.61 -6.81
CA THR A 39 -13.84 -24.69 -6.18
C THR A 39 -15.28 -24.69 -6.70
N GLY A 40 -15.76 -25.86 -7.12
CA GLY A 40 -17.11 -26.00 -7.68
C GLY A 40 -17.21 -25.61 -9.16
N MET A 41 -16.09 -25.46 -9.86
CA MET A 41 -16.06 -25.34 -11.32
C MET A 41 -16.78 -26.51 -12.01
N GLN A 42 -17.68 -26.19 -12.95
CA GLN A 42 -18.44 -27.15 -13.74
C GLN A 42 -18.43 -26.73 -15.22
N PRO A 43 -18.62 -27.68 -16.16
CA PRO A 43 -18.81 -27.34 -17.58
C PRO A 43 -19.96 -26.34 -17.77
N ASP A 44 -19.86 -25.52 -18.81
CA ASP A 44 -20.83 -24.49 -19.21
C ASP A 44 -20.95 -23.28 -18.27
N HIS A 45 -20.20 -23.22 -17.17
CA HIS A 45 -20.06 -21.99 -16.41
C HIS A 45 -19.46 -20.88 -17.29
N GLU A 46 -20.14 -19.74 -17.38
CA GLU A 46 -19.64 -18.53 -18.04
C GLU A 46 -18.70 -17.80 -17.08
N VAL A 47 -17.46 -17.61 -17.49
CA VAL A 47 -16.41 -16.87 -16.81
C VAL A 47 -16.18 -15.56 -17.57
N VAL A 48 -16.33 -14.43 -16.89
CA VAL A 48 -16.08 -13.10 -17.45
C VAL A 48 -14.88 -12.50 -16.74
N ILE A 49 -13.84 -12.17 -17.50
CA ILE A 49 -12.62 -11.61 -16.92
C ILE A 49 -12.68 -10.09 -16.79
N SER A 50 -11.85 -9.56 -15.88
CA SER A 50 -11.60 -8.14 -15.72
C SER A 50 -10.12 -7.92 -15.42
N TRP A 51 -9.43 -7.24 -16.33
CA TRP A 51 -8.05 -6.81 -16.19
C TRP A 51 -8.02 -5.29 -16.19
N LEU A 52 -7.76 -4.69 -15.02
CA LEU A 52 -7.84 -3.26 -14.80
C LEU A 52 -6.49 -2.75 -14.32
N GLY A 53 -5.99 -1.63 -14.84
CA GLY A 53 -4.73 -1.11 -14.35
C GLY A 53 -4.43 0.30 -14.80
N ALA A 54 -3.18 0.70 -14.59
CA ALA A 54 -2.61 1.92 -15.12
C ALA A 54 -1.16 1.70 -15.56
N ASP A 55 -0.70 2.50 -16.52
CA ASP A 55 0.71 2.56 -16.94
C ASP A 55 1.60 3.32 -15.91
N ALA A 56 2.87 3.53 -16.24
CA ALA A 56 3.83 4.23 -15.38
C ALA A 56 3.43 5.67 -15.07
N GLU A 57 2.74 6.35 -15.99
CA GLU A 57 2.24 7.71 -15.86
C GLU A 57 0.88 7.78 -15.12
N GLY A 58 0.30 6.63 -14.77
CA GLY A 58 -1.01 6.54 -14.12
C GLY A 58 -2.19 6.63 -15.08
N THR A 59 -1.97 6.53 -16.39
CA THR A 59 -3.03 6.44 -17.40
C THR A 59 -3.73 5.10 -17.25
N ALA A 60 -5.03 5.15 -16.94
CA ALA A 60 -5.81 3.94 -16.75
C ALA A 60 -6.02 3.18 -18.07
N PHE A 61 -6.02 1.86 -17.98
CA PHE A 61 -6.45 0.96 -19.04
C PHE A 61 -7.38 -0.12 -18.49
N ASP A 62 -8.23 -0.65 -19.35
CA ASP A 62 -9.22 -1.67 -19.03
C ASP A 62 -9.30 -2.67 -20.18
N ASP A 63 -9.04 -3.94 -19.89
CA ASP A 63 -9.41 -5.07 -20.71
C ASP A 63 -10.34 -6.00 -19.90
N ALA A 64 -11.63 -5.67 -19.93
CA ALA A 64 -12.67 -6.41 -19.23
C ALA A 64 -13.81 -6.81 -20.16
N GLY A 65 -14.50 -7.89 -19.76
CA GLY A 65 -15.71 -8.35 -20.43
C GLY A 65 -15.50 -9.49 -21.42
N SER A 66 -14.25 -9.91 -21.66
CA SER A 66 -13.95 -11.14 -22.40
C SER A 66 -14.56 -12.35 -21.69
N LYS A 67 -15.28 -13.18 -22.46
CA LYS A 67 -16.08 -14.29 -21.96
C LYS A 67 -15.48 -15.62 -22.36
N TYR A 68 -15.41 -16.51 -21.39
CA TYR A 68 -14.97 -17.89 -21.56
C TYR A 68 -16.02 -18.83 -20.98
N TYR A 69 -16.12 -20.02 -21.55
CA TYR A 69 -16.98 -21.08 -21.03
C TYR A 69 -16.11 -22.23 -20.56
N VAL A 70 -16.35 -22.70 -19.33
CA VAL A 70 -15.65 -23.87 -18.79
C VAL A 70 -16.00 -25.10 -19.63
N ARG A 71 -14.99 -25.79 -20.13
CA ARG A 71 -15.13 -27.06 -20.85
C ARG A 71 -14.77 -28.24 -19.93
N PRO A 72 -15.19 -29.47 -20.27
CA PRO A 72 -14.82 -30.65 -19.48
C PRO A 72 -13.31 -30.80 -19.26
N GLU A 73 -12.49 -30.43 -20.24
CA GLU A 73 -11.01 -30.46 -20.14
C GLU A 73 -10.43 -29.42 -19.17
N ASP A 74 -11.13 -28.31 -18.91
CA ASP A 74 -10.67 -27.26 -18.00
C ASP A 74 -10.87 -27.66 -16.51
N LEU A 75 -11.64 -28.73 -16.25
CA LEU A 75 -11.93 -29.19 -14.90
C LEU A 75 -10.71 -29.71 -14.14
N GLU A 76 -9.60 -29.98 -14.81
CA GLU A 76 -8.34 -30.33 -14.15
C GLU A 76 -7.44 -29.09 -13.98
N LYS A 77 -7.18 -28.37 -15.08
CA LYS A 77 -6.14 -27.33 -15.13
C LYS A 77 -6.65 -25.90 -14.98
N GLY A 78 -7.95 -25.69 -15.09
CA GLY A 78 -8.57 -24.37 -15.16
C GLY A 78 -8.75 -23.89 -16.60
N VAL A 79 -9.53 -22.83 -16.77
CA VAL A 79 -9.77 -22.19 -18.06
C VAL A 79 -8.52 -21.40 -18.43
N GLU A 80 -7.92 -21.73 -19.57
CA GLU A 80 -6.81 -20.95 -20.14
C GLU A 80 -7.36 -19.64 -20.73
N VAL A 81 -6.80 -18.53 -20.27
CA VAL A 81 -7.14 -17.18 -20.73
C VAL A 81 -5.87 -16.49 -21.21
N LYS A 82 -5.93 -15.94 -22.41
CA LYS A 82 -4.83 -15.18 -23.02
C LYS A 82 -5.17 -13.71 -22.96
N ILE A 83 -4.32 -12.93 -22.30
CA ILE A 83 -4.36 -11.48 -22.36
C ILE A 83 -3.38 -11.04 -23.44
N GLU A 84 -3.89 -10.29 -24.43
CA GLU A 84 -3.09 -9.89 -25.59
C GLU A 84 -1.82 -9.17 -25.15
N ASN A 85 -0.69 -9.48 -25.78
CA ASN A 85 0.60 -8.85 -25.44
C ASN A 85 0.52 -7.32 -25.50
N ALA A 86 -0.22 -6.78 -26.47
CA ALA A 86 -0.43 -5.34 -26.62
C ALA A 86 -1.15 -4.71 -25.40
N VAL A 87 -2.12 -5.41 -24.82
CA VAL A 87 -2.82 -4.97 -23.59
C VAL A 87 -1.85 -4.98 -22.41
N VAL A 88 -1.06 -6.04 -22.25
CA VAL A 88 -0.07 -6.13 -21.17
C VAL A 88 0.97 -5.03 -21.32
N ARG A 89 1.52 -4.82 -22.52
CA ARG A 89 2.53 -3.78 -22.81
C ARG A 89 1.99 -2.37 -22.65
N SER A 90 0.68 -2.14 -22.84
CA SER A 90 0.08 -0.82 -22.60
C SER A 90 0.19 -0.38 -21.13
N ALA A 91 0.50 -1.30 -20.23
CA ALA A 91 0.66 -1.07 -18.80
C ALA A 91 2.12 -1.08 -18.32
N GLU A 92 3.09 -1.13 -19.24
CA GLU A 92 4.52 -1.26 -18.92
C GLU A 92 4.99 -0.20 -17.90
N GLY A 93 5.70 -0.65 -16.86
CA GLY A 93 6.14 0.15 -15.72
C GLY A 93 5.05 0.40 -14.66
N GLY A 94 3.79 0.19 -15.01
CA GLY A 94 2.63 0.40 -14.16
C GLY A 94 2.23 -0.83 -13.33
N GLN A 95 0.92 -0.99 -13.14
CA GLN A 95 0.32 -2.03 -12.30
C GLN A 95 -1.08 -2.44 -12.78
N ALA A 96 -1.47 -3.68 -12.48
CA ALA A 96 -2.78 -4.23 -12.84
C ALA A 96 -3.40 -5.09 -11.72
N PHE A 97 -4.73 -5.16 -11.76
CA PHE A 97 -5.58 -6.03 -10.96
C PHE A 97 -6.35 -6.95 -11.91
N TYR A 98 -6.14 -8.25 -11.75
CA TYR A 98 -6.80 -9.28 -12.53
C TYR A 98 -7.81 -10.04 -11.67
N SER A 99 -9.03 -10.18 -12.18
CA SER A 99 -10.10 -10.92 -11.54
C SER A 99 -11.08 -11.49 -12.55
N TYR A 100 -12.01 -12.30 -12.08
CA TYR A 100 -13.10 -12.82 -12.91
C TYR A 100 -14.40 -12.94 -12.10
N VAL A 101 -15.51 -13.02 -12.83
CA VAL A 101 -16.83 -13.33 -12.31
C VAL A 101 -17.31 -14.60 -13.00
N VAL A 102 -17.92 -15.49 -12.23
CA VAL A 102 -18.68 -16.61 -12.75
C VAL A 102 -20.15 -16.26 -12.56
N THR A 103 -20.86 -15.98 -13.66
CA THR A 103 -22.19 -15.29 -13.65
C THR A 103 -23.23 -15.96 -12.73
N THR A 104 -23.14 -17.28 -12.54
CA THR A 104 -24.07 -18.07 -11.73
C THR A 104 -23.56 -18.42 -10.33
N VAL A 105 -22.32 -18.06 -9.99
CA VAL A 105 -21.64 -18.51 -8.76
C VAL A 105 -21.18 -17.34 -7.88
N GLY A 106 -20.40 -16.41 -8.43
CA GLY A 106 -19.80 -15.34 -7.63
C GLY A 106 -18.61 -14.66 -8.29
N GLN A 107 -17.92 -13.83 -7.52
CA GLN A 107 -16.77 -13.04 -7.96
C GLN A 107 -15.48 -13.54 -7.31
N SER A 108 -14.37 -13.49 -8.05
CA SER A 108 -13.06 -13.85 -7.53
C SER A 108 -12.45 -12.76 -6.65
N GLN A 109 -11.55 -13.19 -5.76
CA GLN A 109 -10.49 -12.33 -5.25
C GLN A 109 -9.64 -11.77 -6.41
N ARG A 110 -9.02 -10.60 -6.19
CA ARG A 110 -8.17 -9.94 -7.18
C ARG A 110 -6.71 -10.38 -7.05
N ARG A 111 -6.06 -10.67 -8.17
CA ARG A 111 -4.61 -10.80 -8.29
C ARG A 111 -4.03 -9.44 -8.63
N PHE A 112 -3.19 -8.90 -7.76
CA PHE A 112 -2.36 -7.74 -8.09
C PHE A 112 -1.09 -8.18 -8.81
N CYS A 113 -0.66 -7.40 -9.81
CA CYS A 113 0.65 -7.57 -10.43
C CYS A 113 1.25 -6.25 -10.92
N LEU A 114 2.57 -6.18 -10.90
CA LEU A 114 3.38 -5.16 -11.55
C LEU A 114 3.67 -5.60 -12.98
N VAL A 115 3.65 -4.65 -13.92
CA VAL A 115 3.87 -4.95 -15.33
C VAL A 115 5.27 -4.49 -15.73
N GLY A 116 6.16 -5.45 -15.99
CA GLY A 116 7.61 -5.22 -16.10
C GLY A 116 8.35 -5.57 -14.82
N ILE A 117 9.58 -6.07 -14.96
CA ILE A 117 10.51 -6.20 -13.84
C ILE A 117 10.89 -4.79 -13.42
N ARG A 118 10.61 -4.44 -12.16
CA ARG A 118 11.10 -3.17 -11.65
C ARG A 118 12.56 -3.34 -11.32
N GLU A 119 13.38 -2.38 -11.76
CA GLU A 119 14.72 -2.24 -11.21
C GLU A 119 14.56 -2.13 -9.70
N LYS A 120 14.96 -3.20 -9.01
CA LYS A 120 15.21 -3.15 -7.58
C LYS A 120 16.44 -2.26 -7.50
N GLY A 121 16.23 -0.95 -7.37
CA GLY A 121 17.31 0.00 -7.13
C GLY A 121 18.23 -0.57 -6.06
N ASP A 122 19.52 -0.26 -6.11
CA ASP A 122 20.54 -0.79 -5.20
C ASP A 122 20.03 -0.79 -3.74
N GLY A 123 19.54 -1.96 -3.30
CA GLY A 123 18.78 -2.13 -2.05
C GLY A 123 17.34 -1.61 -2.11
N GLU A 124 16.37 -2.45 -1.75
CA GLU A 124 15.09 -1.97 -1.23
C GLU A 124 15.36 -0.97 -0.09
N GLY A 125 15.14 0.31 -0.35
CA GLY A 125 15.33 1.37 0.64
C GLY A 125 14.26 1.32 1.73
N LEU A 126 14.61 1.77 2.93
CA LEU A 126 13.64 2.02 3.98
C LEU A 126 12.68 3.15 3.55
N ALA A 127 11.42 3.09 4.00
CA ALA A 127 10.47 4.16 3.75
C ALA A 127 10.81 5.42 4.55
N VAL A 128 10.31 6.59 4.13
CA VAL A 128 10.30 7.77 5.00
C VAL A 128 9.43 7.52 6.23
N ILE A 129 9.81 8.14 7.35
CA ILE A 129 9.03 8.07 8.58
C ILE A 129 7.69 8.80 8.44
N GLN A 130 6.64 8.25 9.05
CA GLN A 130 5.29 8.82 9.00
C GLN A 130 4.97 9.57 10.29
N ALA A 131 4.58 10.84 10.21
CA ALA A 131 4.15 11.63 11.37
C ALA A 131 2.62 11.71 11.42
N VAL A 132 2.00 11.07 12.42
CA VAL A 132 0.53 10.90 12.48
C VAL A 132 -0.22 12.23 12.61
N GLN A 133 0.33 13.19 13.35
CA GLN A 133 -0.25 14.51 13.58
C GLN A 133 0.22 15.56 12.55
N SER A 134 0.86 15.12 11.46
CA SER A 134 1.22 16.02 10.35
C SER A 134 0.12 16.05 9.29
N HIS A 135 0.00 17.18 8.60
CA HIS A 135 -0.83 17.32 7.43
C HIS A 135 -0.07 18.11 6.37
N ASP A 136 0.11 17.54 5.18
CA ASP A 136 0.93 18.12 4.12
C ASP A 136 2.37 18.45 4.59
N LEU A 137 2.94 17.58 5.42
CA LEU A 137 4.24 17.75 6.08
C LEU A 137 4.35 18.99 6.99
N VAL A 138 3.21 19.56 7.36
CA VAL A 138 3.11 20.62 8.37
C VAL A 138 2.66 20.01 9.69
N ILE A 139 3.37 20.35 10.76
CA ILE A 139 2.97 20.06 12.14
C ILE A 139 2.63 21.39 12.79
N LYS A 140 1.45 21.46 13.42
CA LYS A 140 0.94 22.66 14.09
C LYS A 140 0.99 22.46 15.61
N PRO A 141 2.04 22.94 16.31
CA PRO A 141 2.26 22.61 17.72
C PRO A 141 1.09 22.96 18.64
N ASP A 142 0.39 24.06 18.38
CA ASP A 142 -0.76 24.47 19.19
C ASP A 142 -1.97 23.52 19.07
N GLU A 143 -2.10 22.79 17.96
CA GLU A 143 -3.15 21.79 17.74
C GLU A 143 -2.79 20.41 18.32
N LEU A 144 -1.55 20.20 18.77
CA LEU A 144 -1.12 18.92 19.35
C LEU A 144 -1.68 18.75 20.77
N ASP A 145 -2.04 17.51 21.11
CA ASP A 145 -2.25 17.08 22.49
C ASP A 145 -0.90 17.03 23.25
N SER A 146 -0.94 16.87 24.58
CA SER A 146 0.28 16.81 25.41
C SER A 146 1.25 15.69 25.01
N ALA A 147 0.76 14.63 24.37
CA ALA A 147 1.57 13.53 23.88
C ALA A 147 2.50 13.94 22.71
N GLY A 148 2.19 15.03 22.00
CA GLY A 148 2.97 15.49 20.85
C GLY A 148 2.70 14.69 19.58
N VAL A 149 3.76 14.32 18.87
CA VAL A 149 3.69 13.66 17.57
C VAL A 149 4.18 12.21 17.65
N MET A 150 3.38 11.30 17.10
CA MET A 150 3.75 9.91 16.91
C MET A 150 4.41 9.74 15.54
N PHE A 151 5.62 9.23 15.54
CA PHE A 151 6.39 8.87 14.36
C PHE A 151 6.37 7.36 14.18
N ILE A 152 5.96 6.90 12.99
CA ILE A 152 5.79 5.48 12.68
C ILE A 152 6.77 5.09 11.59
N VAL A 153 7.54 4.04 11.88
CA VAL A 153 8.32 3.30 10.89
C VAL A 153 7.43 2.22 10.29
N MET A 154 7.32 2.20 8.96
CA MET A 154 6.58 1.16 8.27
C MET A 154 7.33 -0.17 8.37
N PRO A 155 6.62 -1.31 8.49
CA PRO A 155 7.25 -2.62 8.35
C PRO A 155 8.07 -2.68 7.05
N TYR A 156 9.28 -3.22 7.14
CA TYR A 156 10.21 -3.34 6.02
C TYR A 156 10.46 -4.82 5.68
N GLN A 157 10.86 -5.11 4.45
CA GLN A 157 10.88 -6.48 3.90
C GLN A 157 11.77 -7.44 4.71
N ALA A 158 12.93 -6.96 5.17
CA ALA A 158 13.88 -7.72 5.99
C ALA A 158 13.61 -7.62 7.50
N MET A 159 12.44 -7.15 7.93
CA MET A 159 12.11 -6.98 9.34
C MET A 159 12.14 -8.31 10.09
N GLN A 160 12.97 -8.36 11.14
CA GLN A 160 13.10 -9.52 12.00
C GLN A 160 13.23 -9.14 13.47
N VAL A 161 12.94 -10.11 14.35
CA VAL A 161 13.15 -9.93 15.79
C VAL A 161 14.64 -9.72 16.06
N GLY A 162 14.96 -8.67 16.80
CA GLY A 162 16.33 -8.30 17.16
C GLY A 162 16.91 -7.12 16.38
N ASP A 163 16.26 -6.70 15.30
CA ASP A 163 16.64 -5.45 14.62
C ASP A 163 16.53 -4.26 15.58
N VAL A 164 17.42 -3.28 15.44
CA VAL A 164 17.42 -2.06 16.24
C VAL A 164 17.18 -0.86 15.34
N ILE A 165 16.06 -0.19 15.55
CA ILE A 165 15.69 1.03 14.86
C ILE A 165 16.22 2.22 15.67
N ASN A 166 17.08 3.04 15.07
CA ASN A 166 17.57 4.28 15.66
C ASN A 166 16.82 5.46 15.03
N PHE A 167 15.99 6.14 15.81
CA PHE A 167 15.24 7.32 15.40
C PHE A 167 16.02 8.60 15.69
N THR A 168 15.93 9.56 14.78
CA THR A 168 16.49 10.91 14.95
C THR A 168 15.46 11.95 14.52
N PHE A 169 15.18 12.89 15.42
CA PHE A 169 14.47 14.12 15.13
C PHE A 169 15.41 15.30 15.37
N GLN A 170 15.67 16.06 14.31
CA GLN A 170 16.50 17.26 14.36
C GLN A 170 15.62 18.50 14.11
N GLY A 171 15.44 19.32 15.13
CA GLY A 171 14.69 20.58 15.05
C GLY A 171 15.56 21.76 14.65
N PHE A 172 14.95 22.73 13.98
CA PHE A 172 15.53 24.03 13.66
C PHE A 172 14.52 25.13 13.96
N ASP A 173 14.94 26.18 14.67
CA ASP A 173 14.09 27.35 14.94
C ASP A 173 13.86 28.23 13.69
N GLU A 174 13.19 29.37 13.86
CA GLU A 174 12.86 30.29 12.77
C GLU A 174 14.08 30.90 12.06
N ASP A 175 15.21 31.00 12.77
CA ASP A 175 16.48 31.51 12.25
C ASP A 175 17.35 30.38 11.63
N GLY A 176 16.89 29.13 11.72
CA GLY A 176 17.58 27.94 11.25
C GLY A 176 18.66 27.44 12.20
N TYR A 177 18.64 27.85 13.48
CA TYR A 177 19.52 27.28 14.50
C TYR A 177 19.08 25.88 14.88
N GLU A 178 20.05 24.98 14.90
CA GLU A 178 19.87 23.57 15.23
C GLU A 178 19.69 23.40 16.74
N GLU A 179 18.57 22.78 17.14
CA GLU A 179 18.33 22.37 18.53
C GLU A 179 19.02 21.03 18.84
N ASP A 180 19.11 20.66 20.12
CA ASP A 180 19.61 19.32 20.47
C ASP A 180 18.68 18.24 19.87
N PRO A 181 19.21 17.23 19.14
CA PRO A 181 18.38 16.21 18.52
C PRO A 181 17.73 15.29 19.54
N GLU A 182 16.46 14.96 19.30
CA GLU A 182 15.77 13.90 20.00
C GLU A 182 16.09 12.56 19.31
N THR A 183 16.71 11.65 20.07
CA THR A 183 17.07 10.31 19.57
C THR A 183 16.49 9.23 20.45
N GLU A 184 15.96 8.18 19.83
CA GLU A 184 15.37 7.05 20.53
C GLU A 184 15.70 5.75 19.80
N LYS A 185 15.68 4.63 20.53
CA LYS A 185 15.91 3.31 19.95
C LYS A 185 14.75 2.38 20.23
N LEU A 186 14.34 1.63 19.22
CA LEU A 186 13.35 0.57 19.34
C LEU A 186 13.94 -0.75 18.85
N THR A 187 13.95 -1.77 19.72
CA THR A 187 14.30 -3.13 19.30
C THR A 187 13.06 -3.87 18.82
N VAL A 188 13.11 -4.42 17.62
CA VAL A 188 12.02 -5.20 17.04
C VAL A 188 11.85 -6.49 17.84
N LYS A 189 10.63 -6.66 18.34
CA LYS A 189 10.14 -7.83 19.07
C LYS A 189 8.97 -8.48 18.35
N LYS A 190 8.64 -9.71 18.74
CA LYS A 190 7.57 -10.51 18.13
C LYS A 190 6.23 -9.77 18.10
N GLU A 191 5.92 -8.99 19.12
CA GLU A 191 4.65 -8.25 19.23
C GLU A 191 4.44 -7.22 18.11
N HIS A 192 5.52 -6.75 17.46
CA HIS A 192 5.45 -5.79 16.37
C HIS A 192 5.02 -6.40 15.03
N PHE A 193 5.03 -7.72 14.91
CA PHE A 193 4.52 -8.42 13.71
C PHE A 193 2.99 -8.55 13.74
N ASP A 194 2.37 -8.44 14.91
CA ASP A 194 0.94 -8.68 15.09
C ASP A 194 0.17 -7.36 15.21
N ASN A 195 0.40 -6.60 16.29
CA ASN A 195 -0.50 -5.49 16.68
C ASN A 195 0.19 -4.26 17.24
N LEU A 196 1.52 -4.26 17.40
CA LEU A 196 2.25 -3.13 17.97
C LEU A 196 3.00 -2.36 16.88
N PRO A 197 2.75 -1.05 16.70
CA PRO A 197 3.48 -0.27 15.70
C PRO A 197 4.95 -0.06 16.10
N LEU A 198 5.84 0.05 15.10
CA LEU A 198 7.20 0.54 15.28
C LEU A 198 7.15 2.06 15.43
N MET A 199 7.01 2.53 16.67
CA MET A 199 6.60 3.89 16.97
C MET A 199 7.55 4.59 17.94
N PHE A 200 7.79 5.87 17.66
CA PHE A 200 8.49 6.83 18.51
C PHE A 200 7.56 8.00 18.83
N THR A 201 7.76 8.66 19.97
CA THR A 201 6.93 9.81 20.35
C THR A 201 7.82 10.99 20.70
N VAL A 202 7.67 12.10 19.98
CA VAL A 202 8.30 13.37 20.32
C VAL A 202 7.28 14.24 21.02
N GLY A 203 7.60 14.68 22.23
CA GLY A 203 6.67 15.44 23.07
C GLY A 203 6.38 16.84 22.52
N LYS A 204 5.16 17.34 22.75
CA LYS A 204 4.70 18.66 22.28
C LYS A 204 5.67 19.80 22.57
N ASN A 205 6.34 19.78 23.73
CA ASN A 205 7.23 20.87 24.13
C ASN A 205 8.41 21.06 23.19
N ILE A 206 8.95 19.98 22.61
CA ILE A 206 10.05 20.05 21.63
C ILE A 206 9.63 20.90 20.43
N PHE A 207 8.43 20.63 19.90
CA PHE A 207 7.88 21.39 18.79
C PHE A 207 7.62 22.86 19.12
N ARG A 208 7.24 23.18 20.37
CA ARG A 208 6.99 24.58 20.77
C ARG A 208 8.26 25.45 20.80
N PHE A 209 9.44 24.84 20.95
CA PHE A 209 10.70 25.58 20.92
C PHE A 209 11.09 26.00 19.50
N ILE A 210 10.59 25.28 18.50
CA ILE A 210 10.89 25.49 17.08
C ILE A 210 9.64 25.92 16.29
N ASP A 211 8.72 26.64 16.95
CA ASP A 211 7.49 27.16 16.37
C ASP A 211 7.56 28.70 16.25
N PRO A 212 7.69 29.28 15.05
CA PRO A 212 7.83 28.60 13.76
C PRO A 212 9.26 28.08 13.51
N GLY A 213 9.39 27.12 12.59
CA GLY A 213 10.67 26.47 12.30
C GLY A 213 10.53 25.27 11.37
N THR A 214 11.52 24.39 11.38
CA THR A 214 11.52 23.15 10.57
C THR A 214 12.07 21.96 11.36
N ALA A 215 11.78 20.75 10.89
CA ALA A 215 12.39 19.54 11.44
C ALA A 215 12.82 18.58 10.34
N LYS A 216 13.99 17.96 10.52
CA LYS A 216 14.51 16.85 9.71
C LYS A 216 14.39 15.57 10.52
N VAL A 217 13.63 14.60 10.01
CA VAL A 217 13.36 13.36 10.74
C VAL A 217 13.74 12.15 9.89
N SER A 218 14.49 11.24 10.47
CA SER A 218 14.93 10.01 9.81
C SER A 218 15.11 8.88 10.81
N TYR A 219 15.37 7.69 10.31
CA TYR A 219 15.79 6.57 11.12
C TYR A 219 16.81 5.70 10.38
N SER A 220 17.51 4.86 11.13
CA SER A 220 18.29 3.76 10.59
C SER A 220 17.86 2.45 11.22
N VAL A 221 18.07 1.34 10.52
CA VAL A 221 17.86 -0.02 11.03
C VAL A 221 19.21 -0.71 11.06
N ASP A 222 19.65 -1.08 12.26
CA ASP A 222 20.72 -2.06 12.45
C ASP A 222 20.09 -3.45 12.42
N PHE A 223 20.38 -4.24 11.38
CA PHE A 223 19.80 -5.57 11.24
C PHE A 223 20.45 -6.56 12.20
N ALA A 224 19.65 -7.47 12.74
CA ALA A 224 20.11 -8.44 13.73
C ALA A 224 21.17 -9.41 13.18
N ASP A 225 21.12 -9.71 11.87
CA ASP A 225 21.97 -10.67 11.19
C ASP A 225 23.19 -10.03 10.51
N SER A 226 23.06 -8.87 9.87
CA SER A 226 24.21 -8.03 9.47
C SER A 226 23.81 -6.71 8.83
N GLY A 227 24.64 -5.68 9.06
CA GLY A 227 24.59 -4.40 8.35
C GLY A 227 23.62 -3.40 8.95
N SER A 228 23.62 -2.20 8.37
CA SER A 228 22.66 -1.16 8.69
C SER A 228 22.16 -0.52 7.40
N LEU A 229 20.96 0.04 7.45
CA LEU A 229 20.37 0.78 6.36
C LEU A 229 19.73 2.06 6.90
N ASP A 230 19.92 3.16 6.18
CA ASP A 230 19.36 4.46 6.52
C ASP A 230 18.07 4.70 5.75
N SER A 231 17.09 5.33 6.40
CA SER A 231 15.92 5.87 5.72
C SER A 231 16.25 7.16 5.00
N PRO A 232 15.47 7.54 3.98
CA PRO A 232 15.46 8.93 3.53
C PRO A 232 15.05 9.86 4.69
N VAL A 233 15.54 11.10 4.64
CA VAL A 233 15.18 12.16 5.58
C VAL A 233 13.86 12.79 5.14
N GLN A 234 12.93 12.95 6.07
CA GLN A 234 11.68 13.67 5.86
C GLN A 234 11.79 15.07 6.49
N ASP A 235 11.58 16.08 5.65
CA ASP A 235 11.49 17.47 6.10
C ASP A 235 10.03 17.79 6.51
N PHE A 236 9.87 18.47 7.63
CA PHE A 236 8.60 18.99 8.15
C PHE A 236 8.69 20.49 8.40
N VAL A 237 7.60 21.19 8.14
CA VAL A 237 7.40 22.58 8.59
C VAL A 237 6.73 22.54 9.95
N ILE A 238 7.26 23.32 10.90
CA ILE A 238 6.68 23.49 12.23
C ILE A 238 6.14 24.90 12.30
N ASP A 239 4.82 25.05 12.27
CA ASP A 239 4.19 26.38 12.24
C ASP A 239 2.72 26.28 12.69
N SER A 240 2.41 26.79 13.89
CA SER A 240 1.04 26.84 14.43
C SER A 240 0.10 27.77 13.64
N GLU A 241 0.63 28.72 12.88
CA GLU A 241 -0.13 29.68 12.08
C GLU A 241 -0.28 29.23 10.61
N ALA A 242 0.33 28.11 10.22
CA ALA A 242 0.24 27.58 8.87
C ALA A 242 -1.22 27.31 8.44
N SER A 243 -1.52 27.70 7.20
CA SER A 243 -2.79 27.42 6.54
C SER A 243 -2.77 26.02 5.94
N LEU A 244 -3.58 25.11 6.49
CA LEU A 244 -3.75 23.76 5.95
C LEU A 244 -4.85 23.72 4.88
N PRO A 245 -4.78 22.77 3.93
CA PRO A 245 -5.88 22.44 3.04
C PRO A 245 -7.21 22.30 3.79
N THR A 246 -8.29 22.78 3.18
CA THR A 246 -9.63 22.56 3.73
C THR A 246 -9.90 21.05 3.81
N PRO A 247 -10.28 20.50 4.98
CA PRO A 247 -10.60 19.08 5.10
C PRO A 247 -11.65 18.66 4.09
N LEU A 248 -11.53 17.43 3.58
CA LEU A 248 -12.58 16.86 2.76
C LEU A 248 -13.91 16.85 3.53
N PRO A 249 -15.04 17.13 2.87
CA PRO A 249 -16.34 17.07 3.53
C PRO A 249 -16.58 15.67 4.08
N ALA A 250 -17.20 15.59 5.25
CA ALA A 250 -17.53 14.32 5.87
C ALA A 250 -18.27 13.40 4.88
N PRO A 251 -17.92 12.10 4.82
CA PRO A 251 -18.59 11.17 3.93
C PRO A 251 -20.10 11.15 4.24
N ARG A 252 -20.91 11.24 3.18
CA ARG A 252 -22.39 11.17 3.28
C ARG A 252 -22.89 9.86 2.71
N ILE A 253 -23.80 9.21 3.43
CA ILE A 253 -24.59 8.11 2.88
C ILE A 253 -25.89 8.71 2.34
N VAL A 254 -26.18 8.48 1.06
CA VAL A 254 -27.42 8.96 0.43
C VAL A 254 -28.63 8.42 1.19
N GLY A 255 -29.50 9.31 1.64
CA GLY A 255 -30.72 8.95 2.39
C GLY A 255 -30.53 8.75 3.89
N TYR A 256 -29.32 8.93 4.43
CA TYR A 256 -29.07 8.85 5.88
C TYR A 256 -28.80 10.22 6.48
N THR A 257 -29.46 10.51 7.60
CA THR A 257 -29.17 11.68 8.44
C THR A 257 -28.54 11.19 9.75
N PRO A 258 -27.28 11.54 10.03
CA PRO A 258 -26.64 11.20 11.30
C PRO A 258 -27.49 11.66 12.50
N GLY A 259 -27.68 10.77 13.49
CA GLY A 259 -28.43 11.09 14.72
C GLY A 259 -29.93 10.83 14.67
N LYS A 260 -30.50 10.37 13.54
CA LYS A 260 -31.86 9.80 13.55
C LYS A 260 -31.78 8.35 14.05
N THR A 261 -32.22 8.11 15.29
CA THR A 261 -32.49 6.75 15.76
C THR A 261 -33.48 6.10 14.81
N VAL A 262 -33.08 4.96 14.24
CA VAL A 262 -34.01 4.10 13.49
C VAL A 262 -35.05 3.65 14.51
N GLY A 263 -36.31 4.01 14.28
CA GLY A 263 -37.42 3.70 15.18
C GLY A 263 -37.45 2.21 15.52
N SER A 264 -37.79 1.91 16.76
CA SER A 264 -37.97 0.55 17.27
C SER A 264 -39.00 -0.24 16.45
N TRP A 265 -38.53 -1.37 15.89
CA TRP A 265 -39.21 -2.53 15.30
C TRP A 265 -40.31 -2.28 14.26
#